data_AF-A0A165F6P4-F1
#
_entry.id   AF-A0A165F6P4-F1
#
_cell.length_a   1.000
_cell.length_b   1.000
_cell.length_c   1.000
_cell.angle_alpha   90.00
_cell.angle_beta   90.00
_cell.angle_gamma   90.00
#
_symmetry.space_group_name_H-M   'P 1'
#
loop_
_entity.id
_entity.type
_entity.pdbx_description
1 polymer ?
#
loop_
_entity_poly.entity_id
_entity_poly.type
_entity_poly.pdbx_seq_one_letter_code
_entity_poly.pdbx_strand_id
1 'polypeptide(L)'
;IQQLLPPTMAHPFDSCEFSRLAVLAARDSTARDDVSEYLLQAWHINVVLLNFFPTERCNAFRLLMFKTGAIISGSQALQLLMRTDYPGSDLDVYLHYRHTPRFDAFLAHEGY
;
A
#
# COMPACT_ATOMS: atom_id res chain seq x y z
N ILE A 1 -3.85 12.64 -22.50
CA ILE A 1 -4.73 11.48 -22.72
C ILE A 1 -4.68 10.65 -21.45
N GLN A 2 -5.62 10.87 -20.52
CA GLN A 2 -5.78 10.00 -19.37
C GLN A 2 -6.30 8.67 -19.90
N GLN A 3 -5.46 7.64 -19.92
CA GLN A 3 -5.95 6.28 -20.04
C GLN A 3 -6.71 5.97 -18.75
N LEU A 4 -8.03 6.05 -18.80
CA LEU A 4 -8.90 5.40 -17.82
C LEU A 4 -8.49 3.91 -17.84
N LEU A 5 -7.88 3.44 -16.76
CA LEU A 5 -7.78 2.01 -16.52
C LEU A 5 -9.19 1.40 -16.69
N PRO A 6 -9.32 0.20 -17.28
CA PRO A 6 -10.61 -0.47 -17.32
C PRO A 6 -11.19 -0.52 -15.91
N PRO A 7 -12.51 -0.37 -15.71
CA PRO A 7 -13.09 -0.50 -14.38
C PRO A 7 -12.68 -1.87 -13.86
N THR A 8 -11.81 -1.89 -12.84
CA THR A 8 -11.43 -3.10 -12.15
C THR A 8 -12.74 -3.77 -11.76
N MET A 9 -13.05 -4.93 -12.35
CA MET A 9 -14.25 -5.67 -11.94
C MET A 9 -14.15 -5.83 -10.42
N ALA A 10 -15.12 -5.27 -9.70
CA ALA A 10 -15.13 -5.33 -8.25
C ALA A 10 -14.93 -6.79 -7.83
N HIS A 11 -13.90 -7.06 -7.05
CA HIS A 11 -13.62 -8.40 -6.59
C HIS A 11 -14.79 -8.83 -5.69
N PRO A 12 -15.26 -10.09 -5.74
CA PRO A 12 -16.38 -10.55 -4.88
C PRO A 12 -16.17 -10.28 -3.39
N PHE A 13 -14.90 -10.17 -2.96
CA PHE A 13 -14.52 -9.88 -1.59
C PHE A 13 -14.52 -8.40 -1.21
N ASP A 14 -14.67 -7.48 -2.17
CA ASP A 14 -14.67 -6.04 -1.91
C ASP A 14 -15.83 -5.57 -1.03
N SER A 15 -16.94 -6.29 -1.03
CA SER A 15 -18.10 -6.04 -0.17
C SER A 15 -18.09 -6.87 1.13
N CYS A 16 -17.07 -7.72 1.33
CA CYS A 16 -16.97 -8.55 2.52
C CYS A 16 -16.25 -7.79 3.65
N GLU A 17 -16.82 -7.84 4.85
CA GLU A 17 -16.09 -7.47 6.05
C GLU A 17 -14.94 -8.45 6.32
N PHE A 18 -13.91 -7.98 7.04
CA PHE A 18 -12.74 -8.79 7.39
C PHE A 18 -13.13 -10.08 8.14
N SER A 19 -14.15 -10.00 9.01
CA SER A 19 -14.72 -11.14 9.73
C SER A 19 -15.23 -12.23 8.78
N ARG A 20 -15.86 -11.83 7.66
CA ARG A 20 -16.37 -12.75 6.65
C ARG A 20 -15.24 -13.39 5.86
N LEU A 21 -14.20 -12.63 5.52
CA LEU A 21 -13.00 -13.16 4.86
C LEU A 21 -12.31 -14.21 5.73
N ALA A 22 -12.19 -13.97 7.03
CA ALA A 22 -11.63 -14.93 7.98
C ALA A 22 -12.44 -16.24 8.02
N VAL A 23 -13.77 -16.15 8.04
CA VAL A 23 -14.65 -17.33 8.00
C VAL A 23 -14.51 -18.09 6.67
N LEU A 24 -14.38 -17.40 5.54
CA LEU A 24 -14.17 -18.03 4.23
C LEU A 24 -12.82 -18.76 4.17
N ALA A 25 -11.75 -18.11 4.61
CA ALA A 25 -10.40 -18.70 4.63
C ALA A 25 -10.26 -19.91 5.57
N ALA A 26 -11.17 -20.08 6.52
CA ALA A 26 -11.19 -21.21 7.44
C ALA A 26 -11.89 -22.46 6.86
N ARG A 27 -12.60 -22.35 5.73
CA ARG A 27 -13.41 -23.47 5.19
C ARG A 27 -12.56 -24.60 4.63
N ASP A 28 -11.63 -24.25 3.75
CA ASP A 28 -10.76 -25.19 3.04
C ASP A 28 -9.50 -24.47 2.53
N SER A 29 -8.57 -25.23 1.96
CA SER A 29 -7.31 -24.69 1.45
C SER A 29 -7.51 -23.76 0.24
N THR A 30 -8.42 -24.08 -0.67
CA THR A 30 -8.65 -23.26 -1.87
C THR A 30 -9.21 -21.90 -1.48
N ALA A 31 -10.24 -21.86 -0.64
CA ALA A 31 -10.81 -20.61 -0.14
C ALA A 31 -9.80 -19.79 0.67
N ARG A 32 -8.88 -20.45 1.38
CA ARG A 32 -7.77 -19.78 2.08
C ARG A 32 -6.81 -19.11 1.12
N ASP A 33 -6.42 -19.81 0.05
CA ASP A 33 -5.50 -19.29 -0.95
C ASP A 33 -6.14 -18.09 -1.68
N ASP A 34 -7.41 -18.21 -2.09
CA ASP A 34 -8.18 -17.12 -2.72
C ASP A 34 -8.26 -15.88 -1.83
N VAL A 35 -8.60 -16.05 -0.54
CA VAL A 35 -8.65 -14.92 0.40
C VAL A 35 -7.26 -14.34 0.62
N SER A 36 -6.21 -15.18 0.71
CA SER A 36 -4.84 -14.71 0.92
C SER A 36 -4.34 -13.89 -0.27
N GLU A 37 -4.58 -14.37 -1.50
CA GLU A 37 -4.25 -13.63 -2.71
C GLU A 37 -5.00 -12.29 -2.77
N TYR A 38 -6.29 -12.31 -2.47
CA TYR A 38 -7.07 -11.08 -2.40
C TYR A 38 -6.52 -10.09 -1.38
N LEU A 39 -6.20 -10.53 -0.15
CA LEU A 39 -5.64 -9.67 0.89
C LEU A 39 -4.28 -9.08 0.45
N LEU A 40 -3.43 -9.89 -0.20
CA LEU A 40 -2.13 -9.47 -0.73
C LEU A 40 -2.26 -8.39 -1.81
N GLN A 41 -3.32 -8.42 -2.62
CA GLN A 41 -3.58 -7.43 -3.65
C GLN A 41 -4.26 -6.17 -3.08
N ALA A 42 -5.32 -6.35 -2.28
CA ALA A 42 -6.16 -5.26 -1.79
C ALA A 42 -5.46 -4.35 -0.77
N TRP A 43 -4.52 -4.87 0.03
CA TRP A 43 -3.71 -4.10 0.99
C TRP A 43 -2.24 -4.04 0.60
N HIS A 44 -1.93 -4.15 -0.70
CA HIS A 44 -0.55 -4.01 -1.15
C HIS A 44 -0.07 -2.55 -1.01
N ILE A 45 1.03 -2.33 -0.29
CA ILE A 45 1.58 -0.98 -0.07
C ILE A 45 1.93 -0.23 -1.37
N ASN A 46 2.20 -0.94 -2.48
CA ASN A 46 2.46 -0.27 -3.76
C ASN A 46 1.21 0.43 -4.32
N VAL A 47 0.00 0.12 -3.84
CA VAL A 47 -1.22 0.87 -4.19
C VAL A 47 -1.07 2.35 -3.84
N VAL A 48 -0.36 2.67 -2.75
CA VAL A 48 -0.08 4.07 -2.37
C VAL A 48 1.27 4.56 -2.90
N LEU A 49 2.32 3.74 -2.86
CA LEU A 49 3.67 4.18 -3.22
C LEU A 49 3.84 4.51 -4.71
N LEU A 50 3.07 3.88 -5.60
CA LEU A 50 3.16 4.14 -7.04
C LEU A 50 2.72 5.56 -7.44
N ASN A 51 2.05 6.29 -6.53
CA ASN A 51 1.72 7.70 -6.73
C ASN A 51 2.93 8.63 -6.54
N PHE A 52 3.97 8.16 -5.84
CA PHE A 52 5.13 8.97 -5.44
C PHE A 52 6.44 8.49 -6.07
N PHE A 53 6.55 7.19 -6.35
CA PHE A 53 7.77 6.58 -6.85
C PHE A 53 7.46 5.59 -7.97
N PRO A 54 8.35 5.44 -8.96
CA PRO A 54 8.20 4.39 -9.95
C PRO A 54 8.37 2.99 -9.31
N THR A 55 7.90 1.96 -10.00
CA THR A 55 7.84 0.57 -9.50
C THR A 55 9.19 0.08 -8.95
N GLU A 56 10.28 0.38 -9.64
CA GLU A 56 11.64 -0.01 -9.28
C GLU A 56 12.15 0.68 -8.00
N ARG A 57 11.57 1.83 -7.64
CA ARG A 57 11.94 2.61 -6.44
C ARG A 57 11.06 2.33 -5.24
N CYS A 58 9.84 1.85 -5.45
CA CYS A 58 8.95 1.39 -4.37
C CYS A 58 9.65 0.37 -3.46
N ASN A 59 10.36 -0.61 -4.02
CA ASN A 59 11.09 -1.61 -3.23
C ASN A 59 12.25 -1.01 -2.42
N ALA A 60 12.96 -0.03 -2.98
CA ALA A 60 14.04 0.66 -2.28
C ALA A 60 13.51 1.50 -1.10
N PHE A 61 12.39 2.21 -1.30
CA PHE A 61 11.73 2.96 -0.24
C PHE A 61 11.23 2.04 0.88
N ARG A 62 10.58 0.92 0.54
CA ARG A 62 10.15 -0.11 1.50
C ARG A 62 11.32 -0.70 2.28
N LEU A 63 12.45 -0.95 1.62
CA LEU A 63 13.67 -1.43 2.28
C LEU A 63 14.23 -0.39 3.25
N LEU A 64 14.21 0.90 2.89
CA LEU A 64 14.61 1.98 3.77
C LEU A 64 13.70 2.07 5.00
N MET A 65 12.38 2.00 4.80
CA MET A 65 11.40 1.93 5.89
C MET A 65 11.67 0.75 6.82
N PHE A 66 11.82 -0.46 6.27
CA PHE A 66 12.12 -1.66 7.04
C PHE A 66 13.40 -1.52 7.88
N LYS A 67 14.48 -0.99 7.30
CA LYS A 67 15.77 -0.80 8.00
C LYS A 67 15.73 0.27 9.09
N THR A 68 14.80 1.21 9.00
CA THR A 68 14.74 2.38 9.89
C THR A 68 13.61 2.31 10.91
N GLY A 69 12.63 1.42 10.70
CA GLY A 69 11.39 1.38 11.44
C GLY A 69 10.40 2.49 11.05
N ALA A 70 10.61 3.13 9.89
CA ALA A 70 9.69 4.16 9.42
C ALA A 70 8.38 3.54 8.94
N ILE A 71 7.28 4.26 9.14
CA ILE A 71 5.94 3.84 8.75
C ILE A 71 5.27 4.94 7.94
N ILE A 72 4.45 4.54 6.95
CA ILE A 72 3.54 5.46 6.27
C ILE A 72 2.46 5.87 7.27
N SER A 73 2.11 7.14 7.26
CA SER A 73 1.11 7.75 8.13
C SER A 73 0.16 8.62 7.33
N GLY A 74 -0.66 9.42 8.02
CA GLY A 74 -1.55 10.38 7.39
C GLY A 74 -2.58 9.75 6.43
N SER A 75 -2.90 10.51 5.39
CA SER A 75 -3.89 10.16 4.36
C SER A 75 -3.58 8.83 3.66
N GLN A 76 -2.31 8.55 3.34
CA GLN A 76 -1.90 7.33 2.66
C GLN A 76 -2.09 6.08 3.52
N ALA A 77 -1.88 6.19 4.84
CA ALA A 77 -2.17 5.07 5.74
C ALA A 77 -3.67 4.77 5.79
N LEU A 78 -4.51 5.81 5.84
CA LEU A 78 -5.97 5.66 5.79
C LEU A 78 -6.43 5.12 4.44
N GLN A 79 -5.83 5.59 3.34
CA GLN A 79 -6.12 5.12 1.99
C GLN A 79 -5.94 3.60 1.87
N LEU A 80 -4.81 3.09 2.37
CA LEU A 80 -4.53 1.66 2.35
C LEU A 80 -5.50 0.87 3.24
N LEU A 81 -5.72 1.32 4.48
CA LEU A 81 -6.53 0.58 5.45
C LEU A 81 -8.02 0.60 5.13
N MET A 82 -8.54 1.77 4.75
CA MET A 82 -9.95 2.02 4.45
C MET A 82 -10.29 1.77 2.98
N ARG A 83 -9.28 1.49 2.14
CA ARG A 83 -9.43 1.33 0.68
C ARG A 83 -10.23 2.46 0.04
N THR A 84 -9.92 3.69 0.46
CA THR A 84 -10.59 4.93 0.04
C THR A 84 -9.56 5.82 -0.62
N ASP A 85 -9.88 6.38 -1.79
CA ASP A 85 -8.98 7.28 -2.49
C ASP A 85 -9.01 8.69 -1.90
N TYR A 86 -7.84 9.28 -1.66
CA TYR A 86 -7.66 10.66 -1.21
C TYR A 86 -6.87 11.44 -2.27
N PRO A 87 -7.53 11.93 -3.34
CA PRO A 87 -6.86 12.56 -4.47
C PRO A 87 -6.02 13.77 -4.06
N GLY A 88 -4.80 13.88 -4.61
CA GLY A 88 -3.92 15.01 -4.38
C GLY A 88 -3.33 15.09 -2.96
N SER A 89 -3.51 14.05 -2.15
CA SER A 89 -2.85 13.95 -0.85
C SER A 89 -1.36 13.63 -1.00
N ASP A 90 -0.56 14.10 -0.04
CA ASP A 90 0.87 13.89 0.06
C ASP A 90 1.22 12.54 0.73
N LEU A 91 2.53 12.27 0.87
CA LEU A 91 3.07 11.09 1.53
C LEU A 91 3.67 11.47 2.89
N ASP A 92 2.95 11.17 3.96
CA ASP A 92 3.44 11.35 5.33
C ASP A 92 4.21 10.12 5.82
N VAL A 93 5.43 10.31 6.31
CA VAL A 93 6.27 9.26 6.87
C VAL A 93 6.64 9.57 8.31
N TYR A 94 6.21 8.71 9.24
CA TYR A 94 6.68 8.77 10.62
C TYR A 94 8.01 8.01 10.73
N LEU A 95 9.07 8.69 11.13
CA LEU A 95 10.40 8.11 11.27
C LEU A 95 11.15 8.66 12.49
N HIS A 96 12.12 7.89 12.97
CA HIS A 96 13.01 8.34 14.04
C HIS A 96 14.04 9.34 13.50
N TYR A 97 14.12 10.55 14.06
CA TYR A 97 14.93 11.69 13.57
C TYR A 97 16.39 11.35 13.18
N ARG A 98 17.05 10.43 13.89
CA ARG A 98 18.39 9.93 13.54
C ARG A 98 18.54 9.40 12.10
N HIS A 99 17.43 8.99 11.48
CA HIS A 99 17.39 8.44 10.13
C HIS A 99 16.97 9.47 9.07
N THR A 100 16.62 10.70 9.46
CA THR A 100 16.25 11.79 8.54
C THR A 100 17.25 11.96 7.38
N PRO A 101 18.58 11.97 7.59
CA PRO A 101 19.53 12.14 6.48
C PRO A 101 19.44 11.05 5.40
N ARG A 102 19.00 9.83 5.76
CA ARG A 102 18.83 8.74 4.80
C ARG A 102 17.58 8.92 3.94
N PHE A 103 16.51 9.46 4.53
CA PHE A 103 15.30 9.81 3.81
C PHE A 103 15.51 11.03 2.93
N ASP A 104 16.19 12.07 3.45
CA ASP A 104 16.54 13.25 2.66
C ASP A 104 17.37 12.87 1.42
N ALA A 105 18.39 12.02 1.60
CA ALA A 105 19.20 11.54 0.48
C ALA A 105 18.39 10.70 -0.52
N PHE A 106 17.44 9.88 -0.04
CA PHE A 106 16.55 9.12 -0.92
C PHE A 106 15.64 10.06 -1.71
N LEU A 107 14.96 10.98 -1.04
CA LEU A 107 14.01 11.91 -1.64
C LEU A 107 14.69 12.83 -2.66
N ALA A 108 15.87 13.38 -2.32
CA ALA A 108 16.66 14.18 -3.24
C ALA A 108 17.09 13.41 -4.49
N HIS A 109 17.41 12.11 -4.35
CA HIS A 109 17.74 11.24 -5.48
C HIS A 109 16.52 10.96 -6.38
N GLU A 110 15.32 10.92 -5.80
CA GLU A 110 14.05 10.77 -6.52
C GLU A 110 13.52 12.11 -7.10
N GLY A 111 14.18 13.24 -6.78
CA GLY A 111 13.85 14.57 -7.32
C GLY A 111 12.89 15.41 -6.48
N TYR A 112 12.73 15.08 -5.19
CA TYR A 112 11.98 15.85 -4.20
C TYR A 112 12.86 16.83 -3.42
#